data_AF-A0A6I1NVU2-F1
#
_entry.id   AF-A0A6I1NVU2-F1
#
_cell.length_a   1.000
_cell.length_b   1.000
_cell.length_c   1.000
_cell.angle_alpha   90.00
_cell.angle_beta   90.00
_cell.angle_gamma   90.00
#
_symmetry.space_group_name_H-M   'P 1'
#
loop_
_entity.id
_entity.type
_entity.pdbx_description
1 polymer ?
#
loop_
_entity_poly.entity_id
_entity_poly.type
_entity_poly.pdbx_seq_one_letter_code
_entity_poly.pdbx_strand_id
1 'polypeptide(L)'
;GRPGQKGLKPILSEWIDFRRSTVTRRLAHRLAQVDKRIHILEGRMIAFIHIDEVIRVIRESDEPKPDLIKAFGLTEIQAEDILEIRLRQLARLEGFKLEKELSELREEREGLRHILDTPDALTRLIRDEIQADAAKYGDKRRSEIKAAERA
;
A
#
# COMPACT_ATOMS: atom_id res chain seq x y z
N GLY A 1 25.25 14.75 3.27
CA GLY A 1 24.74 16.13 3.40
C GLY A 1 25.82 17.11 3.80
N ARG A 2 26.86 17.29 2.98
CA ARG A 2 27.83 18.39 3.15
C ARG A 2 27.43 19.52 2.19
N PRO A 3 27.56 20.79 2.58
CA PRO A 3 27.30 21.91 1.67
C PRO A 3 28.34 21.94 0.54
N GLY A 4 27.94 22.43 -0.64
CA GLY A 4 28.84 22.57 -1.78
C GLY A 4 28.17 23.26 -2.98
N GLN A 5 28.98 23.86 -3.84
CA GLN A 5 28.52 24.47 -5.10
C GLN A 5 28.21 23.39 -6.14
N LYS A 6 27.13 23.57 -6.91
CA LYS A 6 26.69 22.62 -7.94
C LYS A 6 26.17 23.39 -9.16
N GLY A 7 26.47 22.87 -10.35
CA GLY A 7 25.81 23.31 -11.59
C GLY A 7 24.39 22.75 -11.69
N LEU A 8 23.62 23.23 -12.68
CA LEU A 8 22.21 22.85 -12.84
C LEU A 8 21.98 21.34 -13.04
N LYS A 9 22.78 20.69 -13.91
CA LYS A 9 22.63 19.24 -14.17
C LYS A 9 22.83 18.40 -12.91
N PRO A 10 23.94 18.55 -12.14
CA PRO A 10 24.10 17.87 -10.85
C PRO A 10 22.94 18.10 -9.87
N ILE A 11 22.42 19.33 -9.77
CA ILE A 11 21.27 19.64 -8.88
C ILE A 11 20.04 18.81 -9.28
N LEU A 12 19.68 18.81 -10.56
CA LEU A 12 18.52 18.07 -11.05
C LEU A 12 18.70 16.55 -10.88
N SER A 13 19.89 16.02 -11.19
CA SER A 13 20.18 14.59 -11.01
C SER A 13 20.06 14.16 -9.54
N GLU A 14 20.68 14.87 -8.61
CA GLU A 14 20.61 14.54 -7.18
C GLU A 14 19.18 14.67 -6.62
N TRP A 15 18.43 15.67 -7.08
CA TRP A 15 17.03 15.81 -6.68
C TRP A 15 16.16 14.67 -7.22
N ILE A 16 16.40 14.20 -8.45
CA ILE A 16 15.70 13.04 -9.02
C ILE A 16 16.00 11.78 -8.22
N ASP A 17 17.25 11.56 -7.82
CA ASP A 17 17.63 10.42 -6.97
C ASP A 17 16.93 10.47 -5.60
N PHE A 18 16.92 11.66 -4.99
CA PHE A 18 16.14 11.90 -3.78
C PHE A 18 14.64 11.61 -3.99
N ARG A 19 14.05 12.10 -5.09
CA ARG A 19 12.63 11.89 -5.41
C ARG A 19 12.33 10.40 -5.61
N ARG A 20 13.18 9.66 -6.32
CA ARG A 20 13.08 8.20 -6.47
C ARG A 20 13.03 7.53 -5.10
N SER A 21 14.00 7.82 -4.23
CA SER A 21 14.05 7.23 -2.88
C SER A 21 12.78 7.53 -2.05
N THR A 22 12.25 8.74 -2.16
CA THR A 22 11.04 9.18 -1.45
C THR A 22 9.82 8.43 -1.95
N VAL A 23 9.65 8.32 -3.27
CA VAL A 23 8.52 7.62 -3.89
C VAL A 23 8.59 6.12 -3.62
N THR A 24 9.76 5.50 -3.72
CA THR A 24 9.96 4.09 -3.35
C THR A 24 9.55 3.83 -1.91
N ARG A 25 9.96 4.68 -0.95
CA ARG A 25 9.56 4.54 0.46
C ARG A 25 8.06 4.70 0.66
N ARG A 26 7.42 5.63 -0.05
CA ARG A 26 5.96 5.82 -0.01
C ARG A 26 5.21 4.58 -0.51
N LEU A 27 5.64 4.03 -1.65
CA LEU A 27 5.03 2.84 -2.24
C LEU A 27 5.26 1.60 -1.37
N ALA A 28 6.48 1.40 -0.86
CA ALA A 28 6.80 0.29 0.04
C ALA A 28 6.00 0.36 1.35
N HIS A 29 5.80 1.57 1.89
CA HIS A 29 4.95 1.77 3.07
C HIS A 29 3.50 1.38 2.78
N ARG A 30 2.94 1.81 1.64
CA ARG A 30 1.59 1.44 1.23
C ARG A 30 1.46 -0.07 1.00
N LEU A 31 2.43 -0.68 0.31
CA LEU A 31 2.46 -2.12 0.08
C LEU A 31 2.44 -2.90 1.39
N ALA A 32 3.23 -2.50 2.38
CA ALA A 32 3.23 -3.13 3.69
C ALA A 32 1.89 -2.99 4.43
N GLN A 33 1.16 -1.88 4.24
CA GLN A 33 -0.19 -1.72 4.79
C GLN A 33 -1.20 -2.64 4.08
N VAL A 34 -1.12 -2.72 2.75
CA VAL A 34 -1.96 -3.59 1.92
C VAL A 34 -1.73 -5.07 2.28
N ASP A 35 -0.47 -5.51 2.38
CA ASP A 35 -0.12 -6.88 2.76
C ASP A 35 -0.65 -7.25 4.15
N LYS A 36 -0.50 -6.35 5.14
CA LYS A 36 -1.09 -6.54 6.48
C LYS A 36 -2.60 -6.66 6.43
N ARG A 37 -3.28 -5.86 5.61
CA ARG A 37 -4.74 -5.90 5.50
C ARG A 37 -5.21 -7.18 4.81
N ILE A 38 -4.57 -7.57 3.71
CA ILE A 38 -4.83 -8.85 3.01
C ILE A 38 -4.70 -10.01 3.99
N HIS A 39 -3.63 -10.05 4.78
CA HIS A 39 -3.39 -11.10 5.77
C HIS A 39 -4.57 -11.28 6.74
N ILE A 40 -5.11 -10.18 7.26
CA ILE A 40 -6.29 -10.23 8.14
C ILE A 40 -7.53 -10.71 7.40
N LEU A 41 -7.78 -10.17 6.20
CA LEU A 41 -8.93 -10.56 5.39
C LEU A 41 -8.90 -12.03 4.98
N GLU A 42 -7.71 -12.59 4.72
CA GLU A 42 -7.55 -14.03 4.43
C GLU A 42 -7.95 -14.89 5.63
N GLY A 43 -7.56 -14.52 6.84
CA GLY A 43 -8.00 -15.21 8.07
C GLY A 43 -9.51 -15.13 8.26
N ARG A 44 -10.09 -13.94 8.08
CA ARG A 44 -11.55 -13.75 8.15
C ARG A 44 -12.30 -14.53 7.08
N MET A 45 -11.76 -14.66 5.87
CA MET A 45 -12.36 -15.46 4.81
C MET A 45 -12.41 -16.93 5.19
N ILE A 46 -11.32 -17.47 5.75
CA ILE A 46 -11.30 -18.85 6.29
C ILE A 46 -12.38 -19.00 7.36
N ALA A 47 -12.47 -18.06 8.29
CA ALA A 47 -13.48 -18.10 9.34
C ALA A 47 -14.91 -18.04 8.78
N PHE A 48 -15.15 -17.25 7.74
CA PHE A 48 -16.45 -17.12 7.10
C PHE A 48 -16.86 -18.40 6.36
N ILE A 49 -15.93 -19.06 5.67
CA ILE A 49 -16.17 -20.34 4.96
C ILE A 49 -16.48 -21.47 5.96
N HIS A 50 -15.85 -21.44 7.13
CA HIS A 50 -15.98 -22.48 8.17
C HIS A 50 -16.70 -21.99 9.43
N ILE A 51 -17.69 -21.10 9.28
CA ILE A 51 -18.24 -20.36 10.42
C ILE A 51 -18.82 -21.23 11.53
N ASP A 52 -19.51 -22.32 11.18
CA ASP A 52 -20.10 -23.23 12.17
C ASP A 52 -19.01 -23.93 13.01
N GLU A 53 -17.92 -24.33 12.36
CA GLU A 53 -16.77 -24.96 13.02
C GLU A 53 -16.01 -23.96 13.90
N VAL A 54 -15.80 -22.74 13.42
CA VAL A 54 -15.17 -21.66 14.20
C VAL A 54 -16.00 -21.36 15.45
N ILE A 55 -17.32 -21.24 15.33
CA ILE A 55 -18.21 -21.03 16.48
C ILE A 55 -18.13 -22.20 17.45
N ARG A 56 -18.08 -23.45 16.94
CA ARG A 56 -17.92 -24.64 17.79
C ARG A 56 -16.63 -24.58 18.60
N VAL A 57 -15.49 -24.36 17.95
CA VAL A 57 -14.18 -24.23 18.60
C VAL A 57 -14.21 -23.14 19.67
N ILE A 58 -14.76 -21.96 19.36
CA ILE A 58 -14.85 -20.83 20.32
C ILE A 58 -15.72 -21.17 21.52
N ARG A 59 -16.80 -21.96 21.35
CA ARG A 59 -17.74 -22.30 22.42
C ARG A 59 -17.29 -23.47 23.29
N GLU A 60 -16.53 -24.40 22.74
CA GLU A 60 -16.14 -25.65 23.39
C GLU A 60 -14.71 -25.63 23.94
N SER A 61 -13.85 -24.73 23.46
CA SER A 61 -12.47 -24.62 23.91
C SER A 61 -12.33 -23.73 25.16
N ASP A 62 -11.49 -24.16 26.10
CA ASP A 62 -11.02 -23.33 27.22
C ASP A 62 -10.04 -22.24 26.76
N GLU A 63 -9.30 -22.49 25.67
CA GLU A 63 -8.35 -21.56 25.05
C GLU A 63 -8.59 -21.44 23.53
N PRO A 64 -9.62 -20.68 23.09
CA PRO A 64 -10.02 -20.63 21.68
C PRO A 64 -8.94 -20.19 20.71
N LYS A 65 -8.06 -19.27 21.11
CA LYS A 65 -7.02 -18.69 20.23
C LYS A 65 -6.02 -19.74 19.71
N PRO A 66 -5.30 -20.50 20.57
CA PRO A 66 -4.39 -21.55 20.10
C PRO A 66 -5.11 -22.66 19.33
N ASP A 67 -6.35 -22.98 19.69
CA ASP A 67 -7.13 -24.00 18.99
C ASP A 67 -7.55 -23.56 17.57
N LEU A 68 -7.95 -22.30 17.39
CA LEU A 68 -8.22 -21.72 16.07
C LEU A 68 -6.97 -21.72 15.19
N ILE A 69 -5.81 -21.34 15.75
CA ILE A 69 -4.51 -21.38 15.06
C ILE A 69 -4.23 -22.79 14.54
N LYS A 70 -4.37 -23.80 15.40
CA LYS A 70 -4.06 -25.19 15.07
C LYS A 70 -5.05 -25.79 14.08
N ALA A 71 -6.35 -25.53 14.25
CA ALA A 71 -7.41 -26.11 13.43
C ALA A 71 -7.43 -25.55 12.00
N PHE A 72 -7.13 -24.25 11.84
CA PHE A 72 -7.30 -23.54 10.58
C PHE A 72 -6.00 -23.01 9.96
N GLY A 73 -4.85 -23.27 10.58
CA GLY A 73 -3.54 -22.79 10.11
C GLY A 73 -3.41 -21.27 10.18
N LEU A 74 -4.11 -20.63 11.12
CA LEU A 74 -4.13 -19.18 11.27
C LEU A 74 -2.87 -18.69 11.98
N THR A 75 -2.43 -17.48 11.66
CA THR A 75 -1.45 -16.77 12.50
C THR A 75 -2.11 -16.21 13.76
N GLU A 76 -1.28 -15.86 14.74
CA GLU A 76 -1.74 -15.28 16.00
C GLU A 76 -2.60 -14.01 15.78
N ILE A 77 -2.19 -13.14 14.86
CA ILE A 77 -2.89 -11.88 14.58
C ILE A 77 -4.25 -12.15 13.91
N GLN A 78 -4.34 -13.15 13.04
CA GLN A 78 -5.61 -13.53 12.41
C GLN A 78 -6.57 -14.14 13.44
N ALA A 79 -6.08 -15.03 14.31
CA ALA A 79 -6.91 -15.64 15.34
C ALA A 79 -7.44 -14.59 16.33
N GLU A 80 -6.60 -13.64 16.75
CA GLU A 80 -7.02 -12.49 17.57
C GLU A 80 -8.13 -11.69 16.87
N ASP A 81 -7.92 -11.30 15.61
CA ASP A 81 -8.89 -10.52 14.84
C ASP A 81 -10.22 -11.27 14.63
N ILE A 82 -10.19 -12.60 14.49
CA ILE A 82 -11.39 -13.45 14.39
C ILE A 82 -12.18 -13.45 15.69
N LEU A 83 -11.50 -13.55 16.84
CA LEU A 83 -12.16 -13.51 18.15
C LEU A 83 -12.81 -12.14 18.43
N GLU A 84 -12.34 -11.07 17.79
CA GLU A 84 -12.94 -9.74 17.86
C GLU A 84 -14.15 -9.53 16.91
N ILE A 85 -14.46 -10.50 16.03
CA ILE A 85 -15.60 -10.40 15.11
C ILE A 85 -16.92 -10.37 15.88
N ARG A 86 -17.77 -9.39 15.57
CA ARG A 86 -19.12 -9.32 16.14
C ARG A 86 -20.09 -10.15 15.32
N LEU A 87 -21.09 -10.77 15.96
CA LEU A 87 -22.10 -11.61 15.29
C LEU A 87 -22.78 -10.95 14.09
N ARG A 88 -23.03 -9.63 14.14
CA ARG A 88 -23.62 -8.87 13.00
C ARG A 88 -22.75 -8.90 11.73
N GLN A 89 -21.44 -9.11 11.88
CA GLN A 89 -20.46 -9.14 10.80
C GLN A 89 -20.39 -10.53 10.14
N LEU A 90 -21.14 -11.52 10.64
CA LEU A 90 -21.25 -12.85 10.05
C LEU A 90 -22.37 -12.95 8.99
N ALA A 91 -23.10 -11.86 8.75
CA ALA A 91 -24.14 -11.83 7.73
C ALA A 91 -23.56 -12.05 6.32
N ARG A 92 -24.33 -12.71 5.44
CA ARG A 92 -23.88 -13.02 4.06
C ARG A 92 -23.39 -11.82 3.27
N LEU A 93 -24.02 -10.65 3.46
CA LEU A 93 -23.62 -9.41 2.80
C LEU A 93 -22.21 -8.95 3.20
N GLU A 94 -21.80 -9.21 4.43
CA GLU A 94 -20.46 -8.86 4.92
C GLU A 94 -19.39 -9.77 4.31
N GLY A 95 -19.72 -11.05 4.05
CA GLY A 95 -18.86 -11.96 3.28
C GLY A 95 -18.56 -11.46 1.87
N PHE A 96 -19.58 -10.98 1.13
CA PHE A 96 -19.35 -10.40 -0.21
C PHE A 96 -18.51 -9.13 -0.19
N LYS A 97 -18.70 -8.26 0.82
CA LYS A 97 -17.86 -7.07 0.99
C LYS A 97 -16.41 -7.46 1.26
N LEU A 98 -16.21 -8.49 2.07
CA LEU A 98 -14.89 -9.01 2.41
C LEU A 98 -14.17 -9.56 1.18
N GLU A 99 -14.85 -10.38 0.38
CA GLU A 99 -14.31 -10.92 -0.87
C GLU A 99 -13.92 -9.80 -1.84
N LYS A 100 -14.80 -8.80 -1.99
CA LYS A 100 -14.55 -7.62 -2.82
C LYS A 100 -13.32 -6.83 -2.33
N GLU A 101 -13.26 -6.51 -1.04
CA GLU A 101 -12.13 -5.78 -0.44
C GLU A 101 -10.81 -6.55 -0.65
N LEU A 102 -10.83 -7.87 -0.45
CA LEU A 102 -9.66 -8.73 -0.67
C LEU A 102 -9.21 -8.73 -2.14
N SER A 103 -10.15 -8.77 -3.09
CA SER A 103 -9.84 -8.70 -4.52
C SER A 103 -9.21 -7.38 -4.90
N GLU A 104 -9.81 -6.26 -4.48
CA GLU A 104 -9.31 -4.91 -4.75
C GLU A 104 -7.90 -4.70 -4.18
N LEU A 105 -7.66 -5.17 -2.95
CA LEU A 105 -6.33 -5.08 -2.32
C LEU A 105 -5.30 -5.98 -3.00
N ARG A 106 -5.69 -7.15 -3.51
CA ARG A 106 -4.77 -8.01 -4.28
C ARG A 106 -4.36 -7.34 -5.59
N GLU A 107 -5.30 -6.71 -6.29
CA GLU A 107 -4.99 -5.92 -7.49
C GLU A 107 -4.07 -4.74 -7.17
N GLU A 108 -4.36 -4.01 -6.08
CA GLU A 108 -3.51 -2.91 -5.61
C GLU A 108 -2.10 -3.41 -5.27
N ARG A 109 -1.97 -4.53 -4.56
CA ARG A 109 -0.70 -5.15 -4.19
C ARG A 109 0.15 -5.45 -5.42
N GLU A 110 -0.42 -6.10 -6.43
CA GLU A 110 0.29 -6.44 -7.65
C GLU A 110 0.72 -5.18 -8.43
N GLY A 111 -0.14 -4.15 -8.48
CA GLY A 111 0.22 -2.85 -9.06
C GLY A 111 1.39 -2.18 -8.33
N LEU A 112 1.38 -2.17 -7.00
CA LEU A 112 2.46 -1.60 -6.18
C LEU A 112 3.78 -2.37 -6.36
N ARG A 113 3.72 -3.71 -6.35
CA ARG A 113 4.89 -4.57 -6.59
C ARG A 113 5.47 -4.34 -7.98
N HIS A 114 4.63 -4.31 -9.01
CA HIS A 114 5.07 -4.04 -10.37
C HIS A 114 5.86 -2.73 -10.48
N ILE A 115 5.38 -1.65 -9.85
CA ILE A 115 6.07 -0.35 -9.86
C ILE A 115 7.39 -0.40 -9.09
N LEU A 116 7.44 -1.11 -7.96
CA LEU A 116 8.64 -1.24 -7.13
C LEU A 116 9.72 -2.11 -7.79
N ASP A 117 9.31 -3.17 -8.50
CA ASP A 117 10.21 -4.14 -9.13
C ASP A 117 10.69 -3.70 -10.53
N THR A 118 9.97 -2.78 -11.18
CA THR A 118 10.28 -2.31 -12.53
C THR A 118 10.79 -0.85 -12.51
N PRO A 119 12.11 -0.61 -12.71
CA PRO A 119 12.68 0.74 -12.69
C PRO A 119 12.03 1.72 -13.68
N ASP A 120 11.59 1.23 -14.84
CA ASP A 120 10.90 2.04 -15.86
C ASP A 120 9.49 2.45 -15.43
N ALA A 121 8.77 1.57 -14.73
CA ALA A 121 7.44 1.88 -14.19
C ALA A 121 7.53 2.96 -13.11
N LEU A 122 8.52 2.86 -12.20
CA LEU A 122 8.80 3.89 -11.21
C LEU A 122 9.16 5.23 -11.88
N THR A 123 9.98 5.19 -12.93
CA THR A 123 10.37 6.40 -13.68
C THR A 123 9.14 7.05 -14.34
N ARG A 124 8.26 6.25 -14.94
CA ARG A 124 7.00 6.70 -15.54
C ARG A 124 6.12 7.38 -14.49
N LEU A 125 5.90 6.72 -13.36
CA LEU A 125 5.11 7.28 -12.25
C LEU A 125 5.65 8.64 -11.80
N ILE A 126 6.95 8.74 -11.53
CA ILE A 126 7.57 9.99 -11.06
C ILE A 126 7.40 11.11 -12.09
N ARG A 127 7.58 10.80 -13.39
CA ARG A 127 7.37 11.78 -14.46
C ARG A 127 5.93 12.26 -14.50
N ASP A 128 4.97 11.35 -14.43
CA ASP A 128 3.54 11.66 -14.52
C ASP A 128 3.10 12.49 -13.29
N GLU A 129 3.64 12.20 -12.10
CA GLU A 129 3.46 13.04 -10.90
C GLU A 129 4.02 14.46 -11.08
N ILE A 130 5.25 14.59 -11.59
CA ILE A 130 5.87 15.90 -11.83
C ILE A 130 5.06 16.71 -12.84
N GLN A 131 4.52 16.07 -13.88
CA GLN A 131 3.67 16.72 -14.87
C GLN A 131 2.34 17.18 -14.25
N ALA A 132 1.72 16.34 -13.41
CA ALA A 132 0.50 16.71 -12.70
C ALA A 132 0.72 17.88 -11.74
N ASP A 133 1.84 17.87 -11.00
CA ASP A 133 2.21 18.95 -10.09
C ASP A 133 2.52 20.25 -10.86
N ALA A 134 3.22 20.15 -11.99
CA ALA A 134 3.48 21.30 -12.86
C ALA A 134 2.19 21.90 -13.43
N ALA A 135 1.22 21.06 -13.82
CA ALA A 135 -0.09 21.54 -14.29
C ALA A 135 -0.93 22.19 -13.17
N LYS A 136 -0.82 21.67 -11.95
CA LYS A 136 -1.59 22.15 -10.80
C LYS A 136 -1.01 23.43 -10.17
N TYR A 137 0.32 23.54 -10.09
CA TYR A 137 1.00 24.60 -9.34
C TYR A 137 1.84 25.55 -10.22
N GLY A 138 2.05 25.23 -11.50
CA GLY A 138 2.84 26.06 -12.41
C GLY A 138 2.15 27.35 -12.82
N ASP A 139 2.94 28.39 -13.08
CA ASP A 139 2.49 29.66 -13.64
C ASP A 139 3.29 30.04 -14.90
N LYS A 140 2.79 31.02 -15.65
CA LYS A 140 3.53 31.57 -16.79
C LYS A 140 4.77 32.30 -16.28
N ARG A 141 5.86 32.20 -17.04
CA ARG A 141 7.09 32.93 -16.75
C ARG A 141 6.83 34.43 -16.63
N ARG A 142 7.28 35.04 -15.54
CA ARG A 142 7.05 36.46 -15.24
C ARG A 142 8.09 37.41 -15.85
N SER A 143 9.31 36.93 -16.06
CA SER A 143 10.42 37.72 -16.62
C SER A 143 10.78 37.27 -18.03
N GLU A 144 11.00 38.23 -18.93
CA GLU A 144 11.48 37.94 -20.28
C GLU A 144 13.00 37.70 -20.28
N ILE A 145 13.47 36.74 -21.09
CA ILE A 145 14.91 36.62 -21.39
C ILE A 145 15.18 37.39 -22.68
N LYS A 146 16.01 38.43 -22.60
CA LYS A 146 16.57 39.11 -23.77
C LYS A 146 18.04 38.77 -23.88
N ALA A 147 18.52 38.51 -25.10
CA ALA A 147 19.94 38.39 -25.35
C ALA A 147 20.59 39.74 -25.02
N ALA A 148 21.70 39.73 -24.28
CA ALA A 148 22.44 40.95 -24.01
C ALA A 148 23.04 41.47 -25.32
N GLU A 149 22.65 42.67 -25.75
CA GLU A 149 23.39 43.38 -26.80
C GLU A 149 24.78 43.69 -26.23
N ARG A 150 25.83 43.20 -26.89
CA ARG A 150 27.20 43.52 -26.52
C ARG A 150 27.42 45.01 -26.78
N ALA A 151 27.75 45.75 -25.71
CA ALA A 151 28.23 47.13 -25.79
C ALA A 151 29.63 47.20 -26.42
#